data_AF-A0A960K703-F1
#
_entry.id   AF-A0A960K703-F1
#
_cell.length_a   1.000
_cell.length_b   1.000
_cell.length_c   1.000
_cell.angle_alpha   90.00
_cell.angle_beta   90.00
_cell.angle_gamma   90.00
#
_symmetry.space_group_name_H-M   'P 1'
#
loop_
_entity.id
_entity.type
_entity.pdbx_description
1 polymer ?
#
loop_
_entity_poly.entity_id
_entity_poly.type
_entity_poly.pdbx_seq_one_letter_code
_entity_poly.pdbx_strand_id
1 'polypeptide(L)'
;MLTLREDQIKALRGAKTAEFVERAVAFARETLPQRTEELSDEELSRLAETAIEKAVGYGLRSELDYIRYLGLMLTLAIDFDEQEPWRWVRKILEDPTLLP
;
A
#
# COMPACT_ATOMS: atom_id res chain seq x y z
N MET A 1 -33.28 8.07 9.67
CA MET A 1 -32.18 7.28 10.27
C MET A 1 -31.60 6.43 9.16
N LEU A 2 -30.32 6.59 8.83
CA LEU A 2 -29.68 5.96 7.67
C LEU A 2 -29.17 4.56 8.08
N THR A 3 -29.92 3.50 7.76
CA THR A 3 -29.51 2.11 8.05
C THR A 3 -28.75 1.54 6.85
N LEU A 4 -27.41 1.67 6.85
CA LEU A 4 -26.55 1.14 5.80
C LEU A 4 -26.42 -0.39 5.93
N ARG A 5 -26.73 -1.13 4.87
CA ARG A 5 -26.58 -2.60 4.82
C ARG A 5 -25.10 -2.99 4.68
N GLU A 6 -24.71 -4.15 5.20
CA GLU A 6 -23.32 -4.63 5.14
C GLU A 6 -22.76 -4.68 3.70
N ASP A 7 -23.59 -5.10 2.73
CA ASP A 7 -23.21 -5.13 1.32
C ASP A 7 -22.92 -3.72 0.76
N GLN A 8 -23.64 -2.70 1.20
CA GLN A 8 -23.42 -1.31 0.81
C GLN A 8 -22.13 -0.77 1.42
N ILE A 9 -21.81 -1.15 2.67
CA ILE A 9 -20.55 -0.81 3.32
C ILE A 9 -19.38 -1.50 2.62
N LYS A 10 -19.54 -2.77 2.23
CA LYS A 10 -18.51 -3.52 1.50
C LYS A 10 -18.26 -2.92 0.10
N ALA A 11 -19.32 -2.60 -0.63
CA ALA A 11 -19.22 -1.93 -1.93
C ALA A 11 -18.56 -0.55 -1.81
N LEU A 12 -18.93 0.24 -0.78
CA LEU A 12 -18.34 1.55 -0.52
C LEU A 12 -16.84 1.44 -0.14
N ARG A 13 -16.47 0.43 0.64
CA ARG A 13 -15.06 0.14 0.95
C ARG A 13 -14.29 -0.22 -0.32
N GLY A 14 -14.84 -1.08 -1.17
CA GLY A 14 -14.23 -1.44 -2.46
C GLY A 14 -14.03 -0.23 -3.37
N ALA A 15 -15.03 0.64 -3.49
CA ALA A 15 -14.93 1.86 -4.28
C ALA A 15 -13.87 2.83 -3.74
N LYS A 16 -13.79 3.01 -2.41
CA LYS A 16 -12.76 3.84 -1.79
C LYS A 16 -11.35 3.27 -1.97
N THR A 17 -11.20 1.95 -1.89
CA THR A 17 -9.92 1.28 -2.15
C THR A 17 -9.49 1.49 -3.60
N ALA A 18 -10.38 1.32 -4.57
CA ALA A 18 -10.07 1.56 -5.99
C ALA A 18 -9.65 3.02 -6.25
N GLU A 19 -10.38 3.99 -5.72
CA GLU A 19 -10.03 5.41 -5.82
C GLU A 19 -8.66 5.72 -5.18
N PHE A 20 -8.35 5.08 -4.05
CA PHE A 20 -7.03 5.21 -3.44
C PHE A 20 -5.94 4.59 -4.31
N VAL A 21 -6.16 3.41 -4.87
CA VAL A 21 -5.19 2.73 -5.76
C VAL A 21 -4.88 3.59 -6.97
N GLU A 22 -5.89 4.17 -7.63
CA GLU A 22 -5.69 5.09 -8.75
C GLU A 22 -4.81 6.29 -8.35
N ARG A 23 -5.08 6.91 -7.20
CA ARG A 23 -4.25 8.01 -6.68
C ARG A 23 -2.83 7.56 -6.33
N ALA A 24 -2.67 6.36 -5.78
CA ALA A 24 -1.36 5.82 -5.42
C ALA A 24 -0.51 5.54 -6.67
N VAL A 25 -1.12 5.03 -7.75
CA VAL A 25 -0.45 4.83 -9.04
C VAL A 25 0.01 6.17 -9.62
N ALA A 26 -0.87 7.18 -9.65
CA ALA A 26 -0.52 8.52 -10.12
C ALA A 26 0.63 9.13 -9.31
N PHE A 27 0.57 9.00 -7.98
CA PHE A 27 1.63 9.48 -7.09
C PHE A 27 2.96 8.74 -7.31
N ALA A 28 2.92 7.41 -7.49
CA ALA A 28 4.13 6.61 -7.75
C ALA A 28 4.79 6.97 -9.09
N ARG A 29 3.99 7.21 -10.14
CA ARG A 29 4.45 7.71 -11.45
C ARG A 29 5.14 9.06 -11.34
N GLU A 30 4.55 9.98 -10.58
CA GLU A 30 5.08 11.34 -10.40
C GLU A 30 6.36 11.37 -9.56
N THR A 31 6.40 10.59 -8.48
CA THR A 31 7.48 10.65 -7.49
C THR A 31 8.64 9.71 -7.75
N LEU A 32 8.39 8.57 -8.42
CA LEU A 32 9.39 7.55 -8.73
C LEU A 32 9.32 7.13 -10.21
N PRO A 33 9.47 8.07 -11.16
CA PRO A 33 9.27 7.77 -12.58
C PRO A 33 10.21 6.66 -13.08
N GLN A 34 11.48 6.67 -12.69
CA GLN A 34 12.46 5.65 -13.12
C GLN A 34 12.18 4.26 -12.53
N ARG A 35 11.46 4.17 -11.41
CA ARG A 35 11.09 2.87 -10.80
C ARG A 35 9.78 2.33 -11.35
N THR A 36 9.00 3.18 -12.01
CA THR A 36 7.67 2.83 -12.51
C THR A 36 7.63 2.74 -14.02
N GLU A 37 8.60 3.29 -14.76
CA GLU A 37 8.61 3.37 -16.23
C GLU A 37 8.38 2.03 -16.94
N GLU A 38 8.91 0.94 -16.40
CA GLU A 38 8.79 -0.40 -17.00
C GLU A 38 7.49 -1.13 -16.59
N LEU A 39 6.77 -0.62 -15.60
CA LEU A 39 5.55 -1.23 -15.08
C LEU A 39 4.33 -0.67 -15.80
N SER A 40 3.36 -1.52 -16.12
CA SER A 40 2.05 -1.09 -16.58
C SER A 40 1.24 -0.48 -15.42
N ASP A 41 0.18 0.27 -15.75
CA ASP A 41 -0.70 0.82 -14.70
C ASP A 41 -1.44 -0.30 -13.94
N GLU A 42 -1.75 -1.42 -14.60
CA GLU A 42 -2.31 -2.61 -13.93
C GLU A 42 -1.29 -3.27 -12.99
N GLU A 43 -0.01 -3.30 -13.35
CA GLU A 43 1.05 -3.82 -12.48
C GLU A 43 1.24 -2.93 -11.26
N LEU A 44 1.26 -1.62 -11.45
CA LEU A 44 1.32 -0.65 -10.34
C LEU A 44 0.08 -0.72 -9.45
N SER A 45 -1.11 -0.93 -10.03
CA SER A 45 -2.34 -1.09 -9.27
C SER A 45 -2.28 -2.33 -8.38
N ARG A 46 -1.82 -3.48 -8.91
CA ARG A 46 -1.60 -4.70 -8.13
C ARG A 46 -0.55 -4.50 -7.02
N LEU A 47 0.51 -3.74 -7.29
CA LEU A 47 1.51 -3.41 -6.28
C LEU A 47 0.94 -2.52 -5.18
N ALA A 48 0.11 -1.53 -5.51
CA ALA A 48 -0.57 -0.69 -4.54
C ALA A 48 -1.55 -1.50 -3.68
N GLU A 49 -2.31 -2.42 -4.27
CA GLU A 49 -3.16 -3.35 -3.53
C GLU A 49 -2.34 -4.24 -2.58
N THR A 50 -1.24 -4.81 -3.06
CA THR A 50 -0.31 -5.61 -2.25
C THR A 50 0.28 -4.79 -1.09
N ALA A 51 0.64 -3.53 -1.34
CA ALA A 51 1.16 -2.63 -0.32
C ALA A 51 0.12 -2.37 0.79
N ILE A 52 -1.16 -2.18 0.44
CA ILE A 52 -2.25 -2.04 1.41
C ILE A 52 -2.37 -3.31 2.24
N GLU A 53 -2.39 -4.49 1.61
CA GLU A 53 -2.53 -5.77 2.29
C GLU A 53 -1.38 -6.02 3.27
N LYS A 54 -0.12 -5.85 2.83
CA LYS A 54 1.05 -6.02 3.70
C LYS A 54 1.07 -4.98 4.83
N ALA A 55 0.82 -3.71 4.53
CA ALA A 55 0.81 -2.65 5.54
C ALA A 55 -0.27 -2.91 6.62
N VAL A 56 -1.47 -3.33 6.22
CA VAL A 56 -2.53 -3.74 7.16
C VAL A 56 -2.10 -4.91 8.04
N GLY A 57 -1.34 -5.86 7.48
CA GLY A 57 -0.74 -6.98 8.22
C GLY A 57 0.20 -6.51 9.34
N TYR A 58 0.92 -5.42 9.13
CA TYR A 58 1.78 -4.77 10.13
C TYR A 58 1.03 -3.79 11.06
N GLY A 59 -0.30 -3.68 10.93
CA GLY A 59 -1.10 -2.79 11.77
C GLY A 59 -1.08 -1.32 11.32
N LEU A 60 -0.52 -1.01 10.15
CA LEU A 60 -0.62 0.31 9.52
C LEU A 60 -2.05 0.51 8.99
N ARG A 61 -2.63 1.70 9.18
CA ARG A 61 -4.08 1.92 8.95
C ARG A 61 -4.42 3.19 8.18
N SER A 62 -3.44 4.03 7.83
CA SER A 62 -3.69 5.27 7.09
C SER A 62 -3.28 5.15 5.62
N GLU A 63 -3.91 5.96 4.76
CA GLU A 63 -3.50 6.08 3.35
C GLU A 63 -2.03 6.49 3.21
N LEU A 64 -1.53 7.33 4.12
CA LEU A 64 -0.14 7.75 4.14
C LEU A 64 0.81 6.59 4.42
N ASP A 65 0.43 5.67 5.32
CA ASP A 65 1.23 4.48 5.59
C ASP A 65 1.28 3.56 4.37
N TYR A 66 0.16 3.38 3.69
CA TYR A 66 0.07 2.56 2.48
C TYR A 66 0.94 3.14 1.35
N ILE A 67 0.91 4.46 1.13
CA ILE A 67 1.77 5.13 0.15
C ILE A 67 3.25 4.97 0.52
N ARG A 68 3.61 5.14 1.80
CA ARG A 68 4.99 4.95 2.27
C ARG A 68 5.46 3.51 2.06
N TYR A 69 4.62 2.54 2.38
CA TYR A 69 4.92 1.12 2.19
C TYR A 69 5.13 0.80 0.69
N LEU A 70 4.24 1.29 -0.18
CA LEU A 70 4.40 1.16 -1.63
C LEU A 70 5.72 1.77 -2.12
N GLY A 71 6.10 2.94 -1.60
CA GLY A 71 7.38 3.57 -1.91
C GLY A 71 8.58 2.69 -1.51
N LEU A 72 8.52 2.02 -0.35
CA LEU A 72 9.54 1.06 0.06
C LEU A 72 9.59 -0.15 -0.88
N MET A 73 8.44 -0.70 -1.28
CA MET A 73 8.38 -1.81 -2.23
C MET A 73 9.01 -1.46 -3.58
N LEU A 74 8.73 -0.27 -4.11
CA LEU A 74 9.28 0.22 -5.38
C LEU A 74 10.77 0.58 -5.31
N THR A 75 11.28 0.91 -4.12
CA THR A 75 12.67 1.37 -3.94
C THR A 75 13.61 0.24 -3.54
N LEU A 76 13.15 -0.69 -2.71
CA LEU A 76 13.99 -1.73 -2.11
C LEU A 76 13.80 -3.08 -2.81
N ALA A 77 12.58 -3.60 -2.79
CA ALA A 77 12.10 -4.82 -3.44
C ALA A 77 10.63 -5.05 -3.07
N ILE A 78 9.87 -5.77 -3.88
CA ILE A 78 8.46 -6.11 -3.58
C ILE A 78 8.32 -6.78 -2.20
N ASP A 79 9.22 -7.70 -1.87
CA ASP A 79 9.25 -8.43 -0.59
C ASP A 79 10.44 -8.02 0.28
N PHE A 80 10.76 -6.72 0.32
CA PHE A 80 11.88 -6.20 1.11
C PHE A 80 11.82 -6.62 2.59
N ASP A 81 10.61 -6.78 3.13
CA ASP A 81 10.36 -7.13 4.53
C ASP A 81 10.70 -8.60 4.85
N GLU A 82 10.89 -9.44 3.84
CA GLU A 82 11.16 -10.86 3.99
C GLU A 82 12.58 -11.27 3.55
N GLN A 83 13.19 -10.44 2.69
CA GLN A 83 14.45 -10.75 2.01
C GLN A 83 15.63 -9.92 2.52
N GLU A 84 16.84 -10.51 2.47
CA GLU A 84 18.06 -9.76 2.71
C GLU A 84 18.32 -8.76 1.55
N PRO A 85 18.91 -7.59 1.82
CA PRO A 85 19.46 -7.13 3.10
C PRO A 85 18.46 -6.39 3.99
N TRP A 86 17.18 -6.35 3.63
CA TRP A 86 16.16 -5.48 4.23
C TRP A 86 15.27 -6.16 5.28
N ARG A 87 15.49 -7.44 5.55
CA ARG A 87 14.74 -8.22 6.57
C ARG A 87 14.69 -7.56 7.95
N TRP A 88 15.66 -6.71 8.31
CA TRP A 88 15.63 -5.97 9.57
C TRP A 88 14.46 -4.96 9.65
N VAL A 89 13.94 -4.47 8.52
CA VAL A 89 12.82 -3.52 8.47
C VAL A 89 11.56 -4.14 9.06
N ARG A 90 11.36 -5.45 8.90
CA ARG A 90 10.24 -6.19 9.51
C ARG A 90 10.15 -5.96 11.01
N LYS A 91 11.28 -5.93 11.72
CA LYS A 91 11.32 -5.70 13.17
C LYS A 91 10.80 -4.31 13.56
N ILE A 92 10.98 -3.32 12.68
CA ILE A 92 10.47 -1.96 12.89
C ILE A 92 8.97 -1.91 12.60
N LEU A 93 8.54 -2.56 11.50
CA LEU A 93 7.12 -2.63 11.13
C LEU A 93 6.28 -3.39 12.16
N GLU A 94 6.87 -4.37 12.86
CA GLU A 94 6.23 -5.13 13.94
C GLU A 94 6.27 -4.41 15.31
N ASP A 95 7.01 -3.30 15.45
CA ASP A 95 7.11 -2.57 16.73
C ASP A 95 5.96 -1.56 16.88
N PRO A 96 4.96 -1.83 17.75
CA PRO A 96 3.80 -0.96 17.91
C PRO A 96 4.15 0.40 18.54
N THR A 97 5.32 0.55 19.16
CA THR A 97 5.77 1.83 19.73
C THR A 97 6.28 2.81 18.68
N LEU A 98 6.54 2.31 17.47
CA LEU A 98 7.05 3.08 16.33
C LEU A 98 5.99 3.33 15.25
N LEU A 99 4.80 2.74 15.39
CA LEU A 99 3.67 3.01 14.51
C LEU A 99 3.18 4.46 14.74
N PRO A 100 2.86 5.21 13.68
CA PRO A 100 2.46 6.62 13.75
C PRO A 100 1.08 6.85 14.42
#